data_AF-A0A7K8NWV8-F1
#
_entry.id   AF-A0A7K8NWV8-F1
#
_cell.length_a   1.000
_cell.length_b   1.000
_cell.length_c   1.000
_cell.angle_alpha   90.00
_cell.angle_beta   90.00
_cell.angle_gamma   90.00
#
_symmetry.space_group_name_H-M   'P 1'
#
loop_
_entity.id
_entity.type
_entity.pdbx_description
1 polymer ?
#
loop_
_entity_poly.entity_id
_entity_poly.type
_entity_poly.pdbx_seq_one_letter_code
_entity_poly.pdbx_strand_id
1 'polypeptide(L)'
;PVLLPAAREPMLLLGVTDFVANSAAFVYFTAGALRWTVTGSMLPRRFPLRLTTKSLGLFSPRLQELYPDEPVELRLSARRQPLLSCRPDGLRLALFGSAEAFVVLPNATRVSAFLLDIDANVTGKPLLTANRIGGSVSLVG
;
A
#
# COMPACT_ATOMS: atom_id res chain seq x y z
N PRO A 1 19.91 -21.92 -2.91
CA PRO A 1 19.62 -23.17 -2.16
C PRO A 1 19.15 -22.84 -0.73
N VAL A 2 17.93 -23.24 -0.37
CA VAL A 2 17.42 -23.09 1.01
C VAL A 2 17.92 -24.30 1.81
N LEU A 3 18.75 -24.06 2.83
CA LEU A 3 19.18 -25.09 3.76
C LEU A 3 18.15 -25.16 4.88
N LEU A 4 17.40 -26.26 4.93
CA LEU A 4 16.42 -26.50 5.97
C LEU A 4 17.07 -27.34 7.07
N PRO A 5 16.96 -26.96 8.35
CA PRO A 5 17.47 -27.79 9.44
C PRO A 5 16.67 -29.10 9.49
N ALA A 6 17.37 -30.21 9.67
CA ALA A 6 16.76 -31.50 9.94
C ALA A 6 16.13 -31.49 11.35
N ALA A 7 14.99 -30.84 11.49
CA ALA A 7 14.18 -30.88 12.70
C ALA A 7 13.45 -32.23 12.76
N ARG A 8 13.40 -32.83 13.95
CA ARG A 8 12.64 -34.06 14.23
C ARG A 8 11.15 -33.83 13.95
N GLU A 9 10.73 -34.34 12.80
CA GLU A 9 9.41 -34.69 12.28
C GLU A 9 8.24 -33.69 12.35
N PRO A 10 8.22 -32.67 11.48
CA PRO A 10 7.01 -32.23 10.82
C PRO A 10 6.64 -33.15 9.63
N MET A 11 5.35 -33.45 9.41
CA MET A 11 4.88 -34.29 8.27
C MET A 11 5.19 -33.67 6.90
N LEU A 12 5.41 -32.35 6.84
CA LEU A 12 5.78 -31.62 5.63
C LEU A 12 6.61 -30.39 6.01
N LEU A 13 7.70 -30.15 5.29
CA LEU A 13 8.52 -28.94 5.43
C LEU A 13 8.52 -28.17 4.11
N LEU A 14 8.05 -26.93 4.13
CA LEU A 14 7.98 -26.06 2.96
C LEU A 14 8.93 -24.87 3.12
N GLY A 15 9.92 -24.77 2.24
CA GLY A 15 10.80 -23.61 2.12
C GLY A 15 10.24 -22.63 1.09
N VAL A 16 9.73 -21.49 1.54
CA VAL A 16 9.33 -20.39 0.65
C VAL A 16 10.40 -19.31 0.68
N THR A 17 10.93 -18.96 -0.48
CA THR A 17 11.91 -17.88 -0.63
C THR A 17 11.23 -16.55 -0.93
N ASP A 18 11.92 -15.46 -0.61
CA ASP A 18 11.53 -14.11 -1.05
C ASP A 18 11.41 -13.99 -2.57
N PHE A 19 12.16 -14.80 -3.34
CA PHE A 19 12.02 -14.89 -4.79
C PHE A 19 10.58 -15.17 -5.26
N VAL A 20 9.83 -16.02 -4.57
CA VAL A 20 8.44 -16.34 -4.95
C VAL A 20 7.55 -15.09 -4.83
N ALA A 21 7.65 -14.39 -3.70
CA ALA A 21 6.89 -13.16 -3.47
C ALA A 21 7.34 -12.02 -4.41
N ASN A 22 8.64 -11.88 -4.64
CA ASN A 22 9.20 -10.86 -5.53
C ASN A 22 8.81 -11.10 -7.00
N SER A 23 8.71 -12.35 -7.42
CA SER A 23 8.21 -12.71 -8.76
C SER A 23 6.74 -12.32 -8.92
N ALA A 24 5.90 -12.60 -7.91
CA ALA A 24 4.51 -12.17 -7.91
C ALA A 24 4.40 -10.64 -7.93
N ALA A 25 5.16 -9.94 -7.08
CA ALA A 25 5.21 -8.48 -7.03
C ALA A 25 5.60 -7.86 -8.38
N PHE A 26 6.58 -8.45 -9.08
CA PHE A 26 6.97 -8.04 -10.43
C PHE A 26 5.83 -8.21 -11.43
N VAL A 27 5.13 -9.36 -11.43
CA VAL A 27 4.00 -9.60 -12.33
C VAL A 27 2.85 -8.63 -12.06
N TYR A 28 2.47 -8.40 -10.79
CA TYR A 28 1.42 -7.44 -10.45
C TYR A 28 1.78 -6.00 -10.81
N PHE A 29 3.05 -5.63 -10.64
CA PHE A 29 3.55 -4.30 -11.03
C PHE A 29 3.51 -4.13 -12.54
N THR A 30 4.07 -5.08 -13.30
CA THR A 30 4.13 -5.03 -14.77
C THR A 30 2.75 -5.12 -15.41
N ALA A 31 1.81 -5.84 -14.81
CA ALA A 31 0.42 -5.89 -15.24
C ALA A 31 -0.37 -4.60 -14.93
N GLY A 32 0.21 -3.64 -14.20
CA GLY A 32 -0.48 -2.41 -13.79
C GLY A 32 -1.58 -2.64 -12.75
N ALA A 33 -1.61 -3.80 -12.10
CA ALA A 33 -2.62 -4.17 -11.11
C ALA A 33 -2.44 -3.42 -9.77
N LEU A 34 -1.25 -2.87 -9.52
CA LEU A 34 -0.94 -2.09 -8.32
C LEU A 34 -1.39 -0.62 -8.45
N ARG A 35 -2.65 -0.40 -8.82
CA ARG A 35 -3.28 0.92 -8.86
C ARG A 35 -4.63 0.87 -8.17
N TRP A 36 -4.87 1.82 -7.27
CA TRP A 36 -6.12 1.90 -6.53
C TRP A 36 -6.60 3.34 -6.45
N THR A 37 -7.84 3.56 -6.89
CA THR A 37 -8.56 4.81 -6.67
C THR A 37 -9.36 4.75 -5.37
N VAL A 38 -9.04 5.62 -4.43
CA VAL A 38 -9.73 5.80 -3.15
C VAL A 38 -10.61 7.05 -3.24
N THR A 39 -11.90 6.89 -2.96
CA THR A 39 -12.87 8.00 -2.89
C THR A 39 -13.31 8.24 -1.46
N GLY A 40 -13.81 9.44 -1.16
CA GLY A 40 -14.29 9.78 0.19
C GLY A 40 -15.35 8.84 0.75
N SER A 41 -16.13 8.18 -0.14
CA SER A 41 -17.15 7.19 0.26
C SER A 41 -16.58 5.87 0.80
N MET A 42 -15.32 5.54 0.44
CA MET A 42 -14.64 4.33 0.90
C MET A 42 -14.06 4.49 2.31
N LEU A 43 -13.91 5.73 2.79
CA LEU A 43 -13.35 5.99 4.11
C LEU A 43 -14.44 5.81 5.18
N PRO A 44 -14.14 5.08 6.28
CA PRO A 44 -15.07 4.95 7.39
C PRO A 44 -15.47 6.31 7.94
N ARG A 45 -16.75 6.48 8.33
CA ARG A 45 -17.24 7.74 8.93
C ARG A 45 -16.49 8.18 10.19
N ARG A 46 -15.81 7.24 10.87
CA ARG A 46 -15.01 7.47 12.07
C ARG A 46 -13.58 7.94 11.76
N PHE A 47 -13.15 7.89 10.51
CA PHE A 47 -11.82 8.35 10.14
C PHE A 47 -11.74 9.87 10.23
N PRO A 48 -10.73 10.44 10.90
CA PRO A 48 -10.69 11.86 11.23
C PRO A 48 -10.49 12.77 10.01
N LEU A 49 -9.95 12.23 8.91
CA LEU A 49 -9.68 12.98 7.68
C LEU A 49 -10.75 12.64 6.63
N ARG A 50 -11.42 13.66 6.08
CA ARG A 50 -12.33 13.46 4.95
C ARG A 50 -11.59 13.78 3.66
N LEU A 51 -11.84 13.02 2.59
CA LEU A 51 -11.29 13.36 1.26
C LEU A 51 -12.08 14.52 0.64
N THR A 52 -11.83 15.71 1.18
CA THR A 52 -12.42 16.99 0.81
C THR A 52 -11.32 18.04 0.83
N THR A 53 -11.40 19.04 -0.05
CA THR A 53 -10.41 20.14 -0.07
C THR A 53 -10.38 20.90 1.27
N LYS A 54 -11.51 20.97 1.99
CA LYS A 54 -11.60 21.55 3.33
C LYS A 54 -10.75 20.83 4.37
N SER A 55 -10.83 19.51 4.42
CA SER A 55 -10.00 18.69 5.31
C SER A 55 -8.52 18.72 4.91
N LEU A 56 -8.24 18.79 3.60
CA LEU A 56 -6.87 18.86 3.09
C LEU A 56 -6.29 20.28 3.13
N GLY A 57 -7.12 21.30 3.34
CA GLY A 57 -6.71 22.70 3.48
C GLY A 57 -5.76 22.92 4.67
N LEU A 58 -5.81 22.05 5.68
CA LEU A 58 -4.83 22.00 6.77
C LEU A 58 -3.41 21.68 6.28
N PHE A 59 -3.27 20.93 5.18
CA PHE A 59 -1.99 20.57 4.58
C PHE A 59 -1.64 21.45 3.38
N SER A 60 -2.63 21.93 2.64
CA SER A 60 -2.45 22.80 1.47
C SER A 60 -3.52 23.90 1.43
N PRO A 61 -3.26 25.08 2.02
CA PRO A 61 -4.27 26.15 2.13
C PRO A 61 -4.72 26.69 0.77
N ARG A 62 -3.82 26.76 -0.21
CA ARG A 62 -4.14 27.18 -1.59
C ARG A 62 -5.20 26.30 -2.26
N LEU A 63 -5.26 25.02 -1.90
CA LEU A 63 -6.25 24.09 -2.47
C LEU A 63 -7.68 24.47 -2.05
N GLN A 64 -7.85 24.85 -0.78
CA GLN A 64 -9.13 25.29 -0.24
C GLN A 64 -9.55 26.67 -0.79
N GLU A 65 -8.60 27.55 -1.08
CA GLU A 65 -8.88 28.86 -1.68
C GLU A 65 -9.39 28.74 -3.13
N LEU A 66 -8.78 27.86 -3.93
CA LEU A 66 -9.14 27.68 -5.34
C LEU A 66 -10.36 26.79 -5.54
N TYR A 67 -10.55 25.78 -4.68
CA TYR A 67 -11.62 24.79 -4.80
C TYR A 67 -12.27 24.56 -3.43
N PRO A 68 -13.16 25.46 -2.98
CA PRO A 68 -13.71 25.40 -1.63
C PRO A 68 -14.70 24.25 -1.44
N ASP A 69 -14.41 23.36 -0.47
CA ASP A 69 -15.27 22.23 -0.04
C ASP A 69 -15.63 21.21 -1.14
N GLU A 70 -14.75 21.05 -2.13
CA GLU A 70 -14.91 20.08 -3.21
C GLU A 70 -14.43 18.68 -2.80
N PRO A 71 -15.03 17.60 -3.35
CA PRO A 71 -14.60 16.24 -3.09
C PRO A 71 -13.24 15.94 -3.74
N VAL A 72 -12.45 15.11 -3.06
CA VAL A 72 -11.13 14.70 -3.52
C VAL A 72 -11.09 13.19 -3.78
N GLU A 73 -10.49 12.81 -4.90
CA GLU A 73 -10.20 11.44 -5.29
C GLU A 73 -8.69 11.22 -5.13
N LEU A 74 -8.27 10.20 -4.37
CA LEU A 74 -6.87 9.82 -4.24
C LEU A 74 -6.56 8.63 -5.14
N ARG A 75 -5.58 8.77 -6.04
CA ARG A 75 -5.09 7.68 -6.88
C ARG A 75 -3.75 7.19 -6.35
N LEU A 76 -3.77 6.00 -5.79
CA LEU A 76 -2.59 5.29 -5.35
C LEU A 76 -2.07 4.45 -6.51
N SER A 77 -0.76 4.51 -6.77
CA SER A 77 -0.13 3.64 -7.76
C SER A 77 1.28 3.25 -7.34
N ALA A 78 1.72 2.05 -7.71
CA ALA A 78 3.12 1.66 -7.53
C ALA A 78 4.01 2.41 -8.53
N ARG A 79 5.06 3.07 -8.05
CA ARG A 79 6.10 3.69 -8.89
C ARG A 79 7.16 2.67 -9.31
N ARG A 80 7.43 1.68 -8.44
CA ARG A 80 8.37 0.58 -8.67
C ARG A 80 7.81 -0.71 -8.09
N GLN A 81 8.36 -1.84 -8.51
CA GLN A 81 7.98 -3.13 -7.94
C GLN A 81 8.22 -3.12 -6.42
N PRO A 82 7.24 -3.57 -5.60
CA PRO A 82 7.48 -3.75 -4.18
C PRO A 82 8.49 -4.90 -3.98
N LEU A 83 9.35 -4.76 -2.98
CA LEU A 83 10.41 -5.73 -2.69
C LEU A 83 10.21 -6.36 -1.33
N LEU A 84 10.09 -7.69 -1.32
CA LEU A 84 10.06 -8.49 -0.11
C LEU A 84 11.42 -9.13 0.14
N SER A 85 11.86 -9.10 1.39
CA SER A 85 13.11 -9.72 1.86
C SER A 85 12.81 -10.55 3.10
N CYS A 86 13.19 -11.82 3.06
CA CYS A 86 13.10 -12.71 4.21
C CYS A 86 14.33 -12.52 5.10
N ARG A 87 14.12 -12.15 6.36
CA ARG A 87 15.20 -12.02 7.35
C ARG A 87 14.92 -12.88 8.58
N PRO A 88 15.94 -13.22 9.39
CA PRO A 88 15.75 -13.98 10.62
C PRO A 88 14.81 -13.31 11.64
N ASP A 89 14.75 -11.98 11.64
CA ASP A 89 13.88 -11.16 12.50
C ASP A 89 12.43 -11.06 11.97
N GLY A 90 12.19 -11.42 10.71
CA GLY A 90 10.88 -11.38 10.07
C GLY A 90 10.96 -11.04 8.57
N LEU A 91 9.80 -10.79 7.98
CA LEU A 91 9.68 -10.31 6.60
C LEU A 91 9.84 -8.79 6.59
N ARG A 92 10.57 -8.27 5.60
CA ARG A 92 10.61 -6.84 5.29
C ARG A 92 10.02 -6.60 3.91
N LEU A 93 9.08 -5.68 3.82
CA LEU A 93 8.42 -5.27 2.59
C LEU A 93 8.73 -3.79 2.36
N ALA A 94 9.45 -3.49 1.28
CA ALA A 94 9.67 -2.14 0.80
C ALA A 94 8.61 -1.81 -0.26
N LEU A 95 7.85 -0.75 -0.01
CA LEU A 95 6.79 -0.24 -0.87
C LEU A 95 7.22 1.09 -1.47
N PHE A 96 7.07 1.23 -2.78
CA PHE A 96 7.39 2.44 -3.54
C PHE A 96 6.16 2.87 -4.32
N GLY A 97 5.32 3.67 -3.67
CA GLY A 97 4.05 4.15 -4.19
C GLY A 97 4.09 5.63 -4.55
N SER A 98 3.04 6.08 -5.22
CA SER A 98 2.65 7.47 -5.35
C SER A 98 1.18 7.60 -5.00
N ALA A 99 0.82 8.74 -4.42
CA ALA A 99 -0.55 9.14 -4.17
C ALA A 99 -0.80 10.48 -4.86
N GLU A 100 -1.60 10.46 -5.92
CA GLU A 100 -2.02 11.66 -6.62
C GLU A 100 -3.43 12.06 -6.16
N ALA A 101 -3.60 13.30 -5.71
CA ALA A 101 -4.88 13.84 -5.30
C ALA A 101 -5.51 14.61 -6.46
N PHE A 102 -6.78 14.31 -6.75
CA PHE A 102 -7.58 15.00 -7.75
C PHE A 102 -8.77 15.68 -7.09
N VAL A 103 -8.96 16.97 -7.36
CA VAL A 103 -10.22 17.65 -7.05
C VAL A 103 -11.22 17.29 -8.12
N VAL A 104 -12.39 16.81 -7.71
CA VAL A 104 -13.49 16.49 -8.63
C VAL A 104 -14.44 17.68 -8.64
N LEU A 105 -14.46 18.40 -9.76
CA LEU A 105 -15.33 19.56 -9.97
C LEU A 105 -16.79 19.12 -10.21
N PRO A 106 -17.77 20.03 -10.04
CA PRO A 106 -19.19 19.76 -10.34
C PRO A 106 -19.44 19.28 -11.77
N ASN A 107 -18.57 19.69 -12.71
CA ASN A 107 -18.61 19.29 -14.12
C ASN A 107 -18.01 17.89 -14.38
N ALA A 108 -17.75 17.10 -13.33
CA ALA A 108 -17.07 15.80 -13.35
C ALA A 108 -15.61 15.83 -13.86
N THR A 109 -15.06 17.02 -14.09
CA THR A 109 -13.65 17.22 -14.43
C THR A 109 -12.77 16.97 -13.22
N ARG A 110 -11.63 16.31 -13.44
CA ARG A 110 -10.64 16.01 -12.39
C ARG A 110 -9.42 16.89 -12.59
N VAL A 111 -9.10 17.70 -11.58
CA VAL A 111 -7.92 18.57 -11.58
C VAL A 111 -6.90 17.99 -10.62
N SER A 112 -5.69 17.74 -11.11
CA SER A 112 -4.58 17.29 -10.24
C SER A 112 -4.24 18.40 -9.25
N ALA A 113 -4.30 18.08 -7.97
CA ALA A 113 -4.03 18.99 -6.87
C ALA A 113 -2.56 18.93 -6.46
N PHE A 114 -2.09 17.71 -6.18
CA PHE A 114 -0.72 17.43 -5.77
C PHE A 114 -0.39 15.95 -5.97
N LEU A 115 0.90 15.66 -6.07
CA LEU A 115 1.45 14.31 -6.13
C LEU A 115 2.35 14.08 -4.91
N LEU A 116 2.13 12.98 -4.19
CA LEU A 116 2.95 12.55 -3.07
C LEU A 116 3.67 11.27 -3.44
N ASP A 117 4.97 11.28 -3.20
CA ASP A 117 5.82 10.10 -3.33
C ASP A 117 5.90 9.38 -1.98
N ILE A 118 5.59 8.08 -1.96
CA ILE A 118 5.50 7.29 -0.74
C ILE A 118 6.51 6.15 -0.82
N ASP A 119 7.54 6.23 0.02
CA ASP A 119 8.49 5.15 0.23
C ASP A 119 8.35 4.65 1.68
N ALA A 120 7.89 3.42 1.84
CA ALA A 120 7.60 2.85 3.16
C ALA A 120 8.25 1.48 3.33
N ASN A 121 8.85 1.26 4.49
CA ASN A 121 9.38 -0.03 4.89
C ASN A 121 8.52 -0.63 5.99
N VAL A 122 8.02 -1.82 5.74
CA VAL A 122 7.06 -2.51 6.59
C VAL A 122 7.67 -3.83 7.02
N THR A 123 7.63 -4.11 8.31
CA THR A 123 8.07 -5.41 8.84
C THR A 123 6.84 -6.24 9.13
N GLY A 124 6.94 -7.55 8.91
CA GLY A 124 5.82 -8.44 9.18
C GLY A 124 6.29 -9.81 9.62
N LYS A 125 5.45 -10.49 10.39
CA LYS A 125 5.69 -11.88 10.79
C LYS A 125 4.66 -12.76 10.09
N PRO A 126 5.09 -13.79 9.34
CA PRO A 126 4.16 -14.74 8.74
C PRO A 126 3.47 -15.53 9.87
N LEU A 127 2.17 -15.74 9.72
CA LEU A 127 1.37 -16.54 10.65
C LEU A 127 0.68 -17.64 9.84
N LEU A 128 1.01 -18.90 10.13
CA LEU A 128 0.21 -20.02 9.65
C LEU A 128 -0.93 -20.25 10.63
N THR A 129 -2.17 -20.25 10.12
CA THR A 129 -3.34 -20.66 10.89
C THR A 129 -4.13 -21.66 10.08
N ALA A 130 -4.18 -22.91 10.57
CA ALA A 130 -4.71 -24.06 9.85
C ALA A 130 -4.05 -24.23 8.45
N ASN A 131 -4.83 -24.11 7.38
CA ASN A 131 -4.39 -24.30 5.98
C ASN A 131 -4.19 -22.98 5.22
N ARG A 132 -4.17 -21.84 5.92
CA ARG A 132 -3.96 -20.51 5.30
C ARG A 132 -2.64 -19.92 5.79
N ILE A 133 -1.83 -19.45 4.85
CA ILE A 133 -0.66 -18.60 5.13
C ILE A 133 -1.17 -17.16 5.24
N GLY A 134 -1.14 -16.62 6.44
CA GLY A 134 -1.40 -15.21 6.72
C GLY A 134 -0.11 -14.47 7.11
N GLY A 135 -0.23 -13.19 7.40
CA GLY A 135 0.88 -12.38 7.91
C GLY A 135 0.36 -11.24 8.75
N SER A 136 1.05 -10.96 9.86
CA SER A 136 0.87 -9.72 10.61
C SER A 136 1.82 -8.68 10.03
N VAL A 137 1.32 -7.47 9.80
CA VAL A 137 2.03 -6.37 9.15
C VAL A 137 2.12 -5.20 10.12
N SER A 138 3.33 -4.75 10.41
CA SER A 138 3.62 -3.57 11.23
C SER A 138 4.40 -2.54 10.42
N LEU A 139 3.85 -1.34 10.27
CA LEU A 139 4.58 -0.22 9.69
C LEU A 139 5.63 0.26 10.71
N VAL A 140 6.88 0.39 10.30
CA VAL A 140 7.90 1.06 11.12
C VAL A 140 7.89 2.53 10.69
N GLY A 141 7.38 3.39 11.57
CA GLY A 141 7.38 4.85 11.41
C GLY A 141 8.66 5.47 11.92
#